data_AF-A0AAD5USG3-F1
#
_entry.id   AF-A0AAD5USG3-F1
#
_cell.length_a   1.000
_cell.length_b   1.000
_cell.length_c   1.000
_cell.angle_alpha   90.00
_cell.angle_beta   90.00
_cell.angle_gamma   90.00
#
_symmetry.space_group_name_H-M   'P 1'
#
loop_
_entity.id
_entity.type
_entity.pdbx_description
1 polymer ?
#
loop_
_entity_poly.entity_id
_entity_poly.type
_entity_poly.pdbx_seq_one_letter_code
_entity_poly.pdbx_strand_id
1 'polypeptide(L)'
;MINGRRHGDLTNKIIDKIKAQRRIAAGLDSEPANLMNLPNKSPEDIRRRELEGGIVIVGRPTFKEFMAGLKRGWTESLEIVDREEALSNQLSTDGRFDEPEEELQTGVELGDVDGEPIPTASKLPPSQPMSILTAPQLRSPGVPVRPPPAQKSTIPEALNAPPPTIPAMPPLLLVSFINHIGLTQIPLMMWEFFNEREKVRSGAEAAYRLIMGQSRPFIAPPPSLNNSEFVDEDGQTSSPSQPHQSELSSSPIPTDLEFDVDAEPYYKKSYVNDFADEIAKAREGYYKSLPEKLATTRSLARGEREPTKDEKSYPPPTEVELRAERMKKELRWTSDEAGWDIIRPSKPIEWDERLRGILHVFVDPSEEVVASTKPDAEGSTS
;
A
#
# COMPACT_ATOMS: atom_id res chain seq x y z
N MET A 1 3.73 13.95 10.37
CA MET A 1 2.41 13.71 9.77
C MET A 1 2.57 12.74 8.60
N ILE A 2 1.87 11.61 8.61
CA ILE A 2 1.94 10.61 7.55
C ILE A 2 0.65 10.71 6.74
N ASN A 3 0.74 11.20 5.51
CA ASN A 3 -0.41 11.32 4.62
C ASN A 3 -0.32 10.25 3.52
N GLY A 4 -1.45 9.62 3.21
CA GLY A 4 -1.66 8.82 2.00
C GLY A 4 -2.12 9.73 0.87
N ARG A 5 -1.59 9.55 -0.35
CA ARG A 5 -2.12 10.24 -1.55
C ARG A 5 -3.29 9.47 -2.14
N ARG A 6 -3.27 8.15 -1.99
CA ARG A 6 -4.25 7.19 -2.47
C ARG A 6 -4.69 6.26 -1.34
N HIS A 7 -5.78 5.56 -1.58
CA HIS A 7 -6.25 4.51 -0.69
C HIS A 7 -5.21 3.38 -0.61
N GLY A 8 -4.98 2.88 0.60
CA GLY A 8 -4.01 1.82 0.88
C GLY A 8 -2.55 2.29 1.03
N ASP A 9 -2.21 3.54 0.67
CA ASP A 9 -0.85 4.07 0.85
C ASP A 9 -0.44 4.06 2.33
N LEU A 10 -1.37 4.40 3.24
CA LEU A 10 -1.06 4.42 4.67
C LEU A 10 -0.83 3.01 5.19
N THR A 11 -1.67 2.05 4.78
CA THR A 11 -1.52 0.63 5.09
C THR A 11 -0.12 0.14 4.71
N ASN A 12 0.32 0.42 3.49
CA ASN A 12 1.64 -0.02 3.00
C ASN A 12 2.79 0.58 3.83
N LYS A 13 2.74 1.88 4.10
CA LYS A 13 3.76 2.55 4.94
C LYS A 13 3.85 1.96 6.34
N ILE A 14 2.71 1.57 6.92
CA ILE A 14 2.67 0.96 8.26
C ILE A 14 3.25 -0.45 8.20
N ILE A 15 2.86 -1.25 7.20
CA ILE A 15 3.41 -2.59 6.98
C ILE A 15 4.93 -2.51 6.84
N ASP A 16 5.44 -1.64 5.97
CA ASP A 16 6.87 -1.49 5.71
C ASP A 16 7.61 -1.02 6.97
N LYS A 17 7.03 -0.08 7.74
CA LYS A 17 7.60 0.36 9.03
C LYS A 17 7.70 -0.79 10.03
N ILE A 18 6.65 -1.59 10.19
CA ILE A 18 6.62 -2.72 11.13
C ILE A 18 7.58 -3.81 10.68
N LYS A 19 7.59 -4.15 9.39
CA LYS A 19 8.53 -5.13 8.83
C LYS A 19 9.98 -4.69 9.01
N ALA A 20 10.30 -3.43 8.73
CA ALA A 20 11.64 -2.88 8.98
C ALA A 20 12.03 -2.99 10.46
N GLN A 21 11.14 -2.64 11.38
CA GLN A 21 11.38 -2.79 12.83
C GLN A 21 11.60 -4.26 13.23
N ARG A 22 10.79 -5.19 12.70
CA ARG A 22 10.93 -6.62 12.96
C ARG A 22 12.23 -7.18 12.38
N ARG A 23 12.65 -6.73 11.20
CA ARG A 23 13.92 -7.12 10.56
C ARG A 23 15.14 -6.64 11.35
N ILE A 24 15.10 -5.41 11.86
CA ILE A 24 16.13 -4.88 12.78
C ILE A 24 16.17 -5.70 14.07
N ALA A 25 15.01 -5.98 14.68
CA ALA A 25 14.93 -6.78 15.90
C ALA A 25 15.39 -8.23 15.70
N ALA A 26 15.21 -8.79 14.50
CA ALA A 26 15.72 -10.10 14.12
C ALA A 26 17.21 -10.09 13.70
N GLY A 27 17.87 -8.92 13.66
CA GLY A 27 19.27 -8.78 13.23
C GLY A 27 19.51 -9.00 11.73
N LEU A 28 18.46 -8.95 10.91
CA LEU A 28 18.57 -9.11 9.45
C LEU A 28 19.04 -7.82 8.76
N ASP A 29 18.57 -6.67 9.27
CA ASP A 29 18.95 -5.35 8.76
C ASP A 29 19.74 -4.60 9.83
N SER A 30 20.67 -3.75 9.39
CA SER A 30 21.38 -2.82 10.27
C SER A 30 20.47 -1.64 10.61
N GLU A 31 20.58 -1.13 11.83
CA GLU A 31 19.88 0.12 12.21
C GLU A 31 20.27 1.24 11.24
N PRO A 32 19.30 2.02 10.73
CA PRO A 32 19.62 3.12 9.83
C PRO A 32 20.57 4.08 10.54
N ALA A 33 21.75 4.29 9.95
CA ALA A 33 22.71 5.27 10.44
C ALA A 33 22.07 6.66 10.35
N ASN A 34 21.47 7.11 11.44
CA ASN A 34 20.88 8.44 11.53
C ASN A 34 22.00 9.48 11.40
N LEU A 35 22.14 10.08 10.22
CA LEU A 35 23.08 11.16 9.92
C LEU A 35 22.84 12.42 10.78
N MET A 36 21.69 12.47 11.47
CA MET A 36 21.30 13.47 12.47
C MET A 36 21.22 12.85 13.87
N ASN A 37 22.26 12.10 14.27
CA ASN A 37 22.48 11.79 15.67
C ASN A 37 22.78 13.10 16.42
N LEU A 38 21.72 13.72 16.97
CA LEU A 38 21.86 14.56 18.15
C LEU A 38 22.67 13.74 19.17
N PRO A 39 23.72 14.31 19.79
CA PRO A 39 24.82 13.53 20.38
C PRO A 39 24.48 12.52 21.48
N ASN A 40 23.22 12.38 21.94
CA ASN A 40 22.85 11.56 23.11
C ASN A 40 21.46 10.87 22.99
N LYS A 41 21.04 10.34 21.85
CA LYS A 41 19.77 9.57 21.80
C LYS A 41 20.04 8.11 21.49
N SER A 42 19.95 7.24 22.50
CA SER A 42 19.95 5.80 22.29
C SER A 42 18.67 5.36 21.55
N PRO A 43 18.67 4.22 20.83
CA PRO A 43 17.46 3.70 20.20
C PRO A 43 16.36 3.39 21.22
N GLU A 44 16.73 3.03 22.45
CA GLU A 44 15.82 2.82 23.58
C GLU A 44 15.13 4.12 24.00
N ASP A 45 15.87 5.25 24.05
CA ASP A 45 15.28 6.57 24.36
C ASP A 45 14.29 7.03 23.29
N ILE A 46 14.60 6.75 22.02
CA ILE A 46 13.70 7.04 20.90
C ILE A 46 12.41 6.23 21.08
N ARG A 47 12.54 4.92 21.34
CA ARG A 47 11.39 4.04 21.56
C ARG A 47 10.58 4.46 22.77
N ARG A 48 11.22 4.82 23.88
CA ARG A 48 10.55 5.32 25.08
C ARG A 48 9.75 6.58 24.78
N ARG A 49 10.33 7.53 24.05
CA ARG A 49 9.63 8.76 23.63
C ARG A 49 8.49 8.47 22.66
N GLU A 50 8.64 7.48 21.78
CA GLU A 50 7.55 7.04 20.90
C GLU A 50 6.39 6.44 21.70
N LEU A 51 6.68 5.64 22.74
CA LEU A 51 5.68 5.04 23.64
C LEU A 51 5.01 6.05 24.57
N GLU A 52 5.76 7.04 25.07
CA GLU A 52 5.21 8.17 25.85
C GLU A 52 4.40 9.13 24.96
N GLY A 53 4.64 9.11 23.65
CA GLY A 53 3.86 9.84 22.67
C GLY A 53 2.49 9.20 22.41
N GLY A 54 1.78 9.76 21.42
CA GLY A 54 0.48 9.26 20.97
C GLY A 54 0.39 9.22 19.45
N ILE A 55 -0.43 8.33 18.92
CA ILE A 55 -0.77 8.29 17.49
C ILE A 55 -2.13 8.95 17.30
N VAL A 56 -2.19 10.00 16.50
CA VAL A 56 -3.45 10.66 16.15
C VAL A 56 -3.98 10.10 14.83
N ILE A 57 -5.18 9.55 14.86
CA ILE A 57 -5.88 8.98 13.71
C ILE A 57 -7.11 9.86 13.43
N VAL A 58 -7.24 10.30 12.18
CA VAL A 58 -8.27 11.26 11.77
C VAL A 58 -9.19 10.62 10.75
N GLY A 59 -10.44 10.40 11.16
CA GLY A 59 -11.51 9.83 10.34
C GLY A 59 -11.47 8.30 10.20
N ARG A 60 -12.65 7.73 9.96
CA ARG A 60 -12.86 6.30 9.68
C ARG A 60 -11.90 5.66 8.65
N PRO A 61 -11.66 6.23 7.45
CA PRO A 61 -10.88 5.53 6.43
C PRO A 61 -9.41 5.36 6.84
N THR A 62 -8.83 6.34 7.54
CA THR A 62 -7.44 6.23 8.03
C THR A 62 -7.33 5.19 9.15
N PHE A 63 -8.38 5.05 9.98
CA PHE A 63 -8.45 4.01 11.00
C PHE A 63 -8.52 2.61 10.39
N LYS A 64 -9.33 2.40 9.34
CA LYS A 64 -9.37 1.13 8.59
C LYS A 64 -7.99 0.78 8.02
N GLU A 65 -7.35 1.74 7.34
CA GLU A 65 -6.02 1.54 6.77
C GLU A 65 -4.94 1.26 7.83
N PHE A 66 -5.02 1.93 8.98
CA PHE A 66 -4.10 1.75 10.10
C PHE A 66 -4.21 0.35 10.71
N MET A 67 -5.43 -0.11 10.99
CA MET A 67 -5.67 -1.42 11.58
C MET A 67 -5.33 -2.57 10.62
N ALA A 68 -5.68 -2.43 9.33
CA ALA A 68 -5.26 -3.38 8.30
C ALA A 68 -3.73 -3.43 8.17
N GLY A 69 -3.06 -2.27 8.25
CA GLY A 69 -1.60 -2.17 8.22
C GLY A 69 -0.93 -2.81 9.43
N LEU A 70 -1.50 -2.61 10.62
CA LEU A 70 -1.04 -3.26 11.86
C LEU A 70 -1.14 -4.77 11.75
N LYS A 71 -2.32 -5.30 11.42
CA LYS A 71 -2.55 -6.73 11.28
C LYS A 71 -1.55 -7.33 10.29
N ARG A 72 -1.52 -6.82 9.05
CA ARG A 72 -0.62 -7.30 7.99
C ARG A 72 0.85 -7.17 8.36
N GLY A 73 1.28 -6.06 8.95
CA GLY A 73 2.68 -5.87 9.36
C GLY A 73 3.15 -6.90 10.39
N TRP A 74 2.28 -7.33 11.30
CA TRP A 74 2.59 -8.32 12.34
C TRP A 74 2.28 -9.78 11.94
N THR A 75 1.46 -10.01 10.92
CA THR A 75 1.12 -11.37 10.43
C THR A 75 1.93 -11.80 9.21
N GLU A 76 2.28 -10.88 8.32
CA GLU A 76 3.00 -11.18 7.08
C GLU A 76 4.47 -11.54 7.32
N SER A 77 5.07 -12.17 6.32
CA SER A 77 6.48 -12.53 6.26
C SER A 77 7.40 -11.30 6.29
N LEU A 78 8.62 -11.50 6.78
CA LEU A 78 9.70 -10.50 6.81
C LEU A 78 10.42 -10.34 5.46
N GLU A 79 9.99 -11.09 4.45
CA GLU A 79 10.57 -11.02 3.11
C GLU A 79 10.34 -9.63 2.50
N ILE A 80 11.40 -9.07 1.91
CA ILE A 80 11.31 -7.81 1.16
C ILE A 80 10.70 -8.17 -0.19
N VAL A 81 9.38 -8.13 -0.26
CA VAL A 81 8.65 -8.32 -1.51
C VAL A 81 8.56 -6.98 -2.21
N ASP A 82 9.39 -6.78 -3.24
CA ASP A 82 9.20 -5.68 -4.17
C ASP A 82 7.96 -5.96 -5.03
N ARG A 83 6.93 -5.14 -4.85
CA ARG A 83 5.66 -5.28 -5.56
C ARG A 83 5.81 -5.03 -7.05
N GLU A 84 6.75 -4.16 -7.44
CA GLU A 84 7.05 -3.92 -8.84
C GLU A 84 7.70 -5.17 -9.46
N GLU A 85 8.62 -5.82 -8.73
CA GLU A 85 9.24 -7.07 -9.19
C GLU A 85 8.20 -8.19 -9.30
N ALA A 86 7.35 -8.39 -8.28
CA ALA A 86 6.30 -9.40 -8.29
C ALA A 86 5.32 -9.21 -9.45
N LEU A 87 4.90 -7.96 -9.69
CA LEU A 87 4.04 -7.61 -10.83
C LEU A 87 4.78 -7.82 -12.15
N SER A 88 6.06 -7.43 -12.24
CA SER A 88 6.83 -7.56 -13.48
C SER A 88 6.99 -9.02 -13.91
N ASN A 89 7.19 -9.93 -12.95
CA ASN A 89 7.23 -11.36 -13.20
C ASN A 89 5.90 -11.87 -13.74
N GLN A 90 4.76 -11.45 -13.15
CA GLN A 90 3.43 -11.81 -13.66
C GLN A 90 3.19 -11.29 -15.09
N LEU A 91 3.53 -10.03 -15.36
CA LEU A 91 3.30 -9.42 -16.68
C LEU A 91 4.24 -9.96 -17.77
N SER A 92 5.43 -10.46 -17.39
CA SER A 92 6.36 -11.10 -18.32
C SER A 92 5.85 -12.43 -18.87
N THR A 93 5.00 -13.14 -18.10
CA THR A 93 4.45 -14.45 -18.49
C THR A 93 3.17 -14.33 -19.33
N ASP A 94 2.56 -13.14 -19.40
CA ASP A 94 1.24 -12.93 -20.04
C ASP A 94 1.31 -12.84 -21.59
N GLY A 95 2.50 -12.82 -22.20
CA GLY A 95 2.70 -12.90 -23.66
C GLY A 95 2.08 -11.78 -24.52
N ARG A 96 1.42 -10.78 -23.93
CA ARG A 96 0.76 -9.68 -24.69
C ARG A 96 1.71 -8.79 -25.49
N PHE A 97 3.01 -8.84 -25.19
CA PHE A 97 4.05 -8.10 -25.91
C PHE A 97 4.87 -9.02 -26.83
N ASP A 98 4.50 -10.30 -26.93
CA ASP A 98 5.16 -11.20 -27.85
C ASP A 98 4.78 -10.82 -29.27
N GLU A 99 5.71 -11.01 -30.19
CA GLU A 99 5.44 -10.80 -31.60
C GLU A 99 4.67 -12.02 -32.11
N PRO A 100 3.50 -11.85 -32.75
CA PRO A 100 2.93 -12.97 -33.47
C PRO A 100 3.98 -13.40 -34.49
N GLU A 101 4.38 -14.68 -34.46
CA GLU A 101 5.23 -15.24 -35.51
C GLU A 101 4.50 -14.96 -36.83
N GLU A 102 4.99 -13.97 -37.57
CA GLU A 102 4.58 -13.79 -38.96
C GLU A 102 4.95 -15.13 -39.60
N GLU A 103 3.95 -15.93 -39.97
CA GLU A 103 4.13 -17.09 -40.80
C GLU A 103 4.97 -16.62 -41.98
N LEU A 104 6.27 -16.95 -41.94
CA LEU A 104 7.19 -16.71 -43.02
C LEU A 104 6.51 -17.33 -44.24
N GLN A 105 5.99 -16.45 -45.10
CA GLN A 105 5.39 -16.84 -46.37
C GLN A 105 6.41 -17.73 -47.05
N THR A 106 6.06 -19.01 -47.09
CA THR A 106 6.69 -20.04 -47.88
C THR A 106 6.53 -19.62 -49.33
N GLY A 107 7.52 -18.90 -49.85
CA GLY A 107 7.40 -18.29 -51.17
C GLY A 107 8.58 -17.43 -51.59
N VAL A 108 9.80 -17.73 -51.16
CA VAL A 108 10.97 -17.33 -51.96
C VAL A 108 11.21 -18.47 -52.94
N GLU A 109 10.66 -18.34 -54.15
CA GLU A 109 11.13 -19.07 -55.33
C GLU A 109 12.64 -18.84 -55.43
N LEU A 110 13.41 -19.87 -55.09
CA LEU A 110 14.82 -19.94 -55.44
C LEU A 110 14.92 -19.94 -56.97
N GLY A 111 15.38 -18.82 -57.50
CA GLY A 111 15.99 -18.77 -58.82
C GLY A 111 17.19 -19.71 -58.85
N ASP A 112 17.03 -20.73 -59.68
CA ASP A 112 17.99 -21.75 -60.11
C ASP A 112 19.31 -21.12 -60.60
N VAL A 113 20.41 -21.32 -59.84
CA VAL A 113 21.78 -21.21 -60.34
C VAL A 113 22.62 -22.33 -59.72
N ASP A 114 22.54 -23.47 -60.38
CA ASP A 114 23.56 -24.48 -60.67
C ASP A 114 24.96 -24.38 -60.01
N GLY A 115 25.37 -25.48 -59.36
CA GLY A 115 26.75 -25.99 -59.40
C GLY A 115 27.74 -25.63 -58.28
N GLU A 116 27.81 -26.44 -57.22
CA GLU A 116 29.02 -27.14 -56.68
C GLU A 116 28.96 -27.41 -55.15
N PRO A 117 29.25 -28.64 -54.67
CA PRO A 117 29.24 -28.97 -53.25
C PRO A 117 30.65 -28.85 -52.64
N ILE A 118 30.81 -28.02 -51.60
CA ILE A 118 32.02 -28.05 -50.75
C ILE A 118 31.64 -28.49 -49.34
N PRO A 119 32.08 -29.68 -48.88
CA PRO A 119 31.91 -30.14 -47.52
C PRO A 119 33.15 -29.78 -46.70
N THR A 120 33.05 -28.85 -45.75
CA THR A 120 34.04 -28.75 -44.67
C THR A 120 33.36 -28.43 -43.34
N ALA A 121 33.23 -29.46 -42.50
CA ALA A 121 32.94 -29.32 -41.09
C ALA A 121 34.14 -28.65 -40.39
N SER A 122 34.02 -27.38 -40.03
CA SER A 122 35.01 -26.69 -39.20
C SER A 122 34.62 -26.79 -37.73
N LYS A 123 35.34 -27.65 -36.99
CA LYS A 123 35.43 -27.62 -35.53
C LYS A 123 36.35 -26.47 -35.14
N LEU A 124 35.79 -25.41 -34.55
CA LEU A 124 36.57 -24.41 -33.81
C LEU A 124 36.07 -24.36 -32.35
N PRO A 125 36.98 -24.46 -31.35
CA PRO A 125 36.63 -24.25 -29.95
C PRO A 125 36.42 -22.75 -29.65
N PRO A 126 35.60 -22.39 -28.64
CA PRO A 126 35.34 -21.00 -28.29
C PRO A 126 36.62 -20.34 -27.73
N SER A 127 37.06 -19.26 -28.38
CA SER A 127 38.17 -18.42 -27.94
C SER A 127 37.81 -17.69 -26.65
N GLN A 128 38.58 -17.92 -25.59
CA GLN A 128 38.61 -17.06 -24.41
C GLN A 128 39.17 -15.67 -24.76
N PRO A 129 38.63 -14.57 -24.22
CA PRO A 129 39.21 -13.25 -24.39
C PRO A 129 40.42 -13.08 -23.44
N MET A 130 41.63 -13.22 -23.99
CA MET A 130 42.86 -12.76 -23.34
C MET A 130 42.94 -11.24 -23.48
N SER A 131 42.49 -10.53 -22.45
CA SER A 131 42.69 -9.09 -22.30
C SER A 131 44.08 -8.84 -21.72
N ILE A 132 45.08 -8.65 -22.58
CA ILE A 132 46.40 -8.17 -22.18
C ILE A 132 46.72 -6.95 -23.05
N LEU A 133 46.93 -5.82 -22.36
CA LEU A 133 47.53 -4.55 -22.75
C LEU A 133 46.60 -3.35 -22.45
N THR A 134 46.58 -2.96 -21.19
CA THR A 134 46.28 -1.58 -20.81
C THR A 134 47.33 -1.12 -19.80
N ALA A 135 48.01 -0.03 -20.13
CA ALA A 135 49.10 0.54 -19.37
C ALA A 135 48.64 0.95 -17.95
N PRO A 136 49.48 0.78 -16.91
CA PRO A 136 49.22 1.35 -15.60
C PRO A 136 49.56 2.84 -15.63
N GLN A 137 49.01 3.61 -14.70
CA GLN A 137 49.15 5.07 -14.50
C GLN A 137 47.99 5.88 -15.10
N LEU A 138 46.87 5.92 -14.37
CA LEU A 138 46.08 7.11 -14.03
C LEU A 138 44.85 6.64 -13.23
N ARG A 139 45.03 6.51 -11.91
CA ARG A 139 43.92 6.27 -10.97
C ARG A 139 43.16 7.58 -10.76
N SER A 140 41.95 7.67 -11.29
CA SER A 140 40.93 8.63 -10.88
C SER A 140 40.01 7.96 -9.84
N PRO A 141 39.72 8.58 -8.68
CA PRO A 141 38.75 8.05 -7.73
C PRO A 141 37.33 8.42 -8.16
N GLY A 142 36.48 7.42 -8.37
CA GLY A 142 35.03 7.60 -8.39
C GLY A 142 34.33 7.09 -9.65
N VAL A 143 34.11 5.79 -9.74
CA VAL A 143 32.97 5.23 -10.48
C VAL A 143 32.22 4.32 -9.50
N PRO A 144 30.91 4.53 -9.27
CA PRO A 144 30.14 3.67 -8.37
C PRO A 144 30.05 2.27 -8.96
N VAL A 145 30.50 1.30 -8.17
CA VAL A 145 30.29 -0.12 -8.41
C VAL A 145 28.79 -0.38 -8.47
N ARG A 146 28.33 -0.93 -9.60
CA ARG A 146 26.98 -1.46 -9.78
C ARG A 146 26.75 -2.50 -8.67
N PRO A 147 25.71 -2.37 -7.82
CA PRO A 147 25.45 -3.37 -6.81
C PRO A 147 25.19 -4.73 -7.48
N PRO A 148 25.67 -5.84 -6.89
CA PRO A 148 25.34 -7.17 -7.38
C PRO A 148 23.81 -7.37 -7.33
N PRO A 149 23.23 -8.21 -8.21
CA PRO A 149 21.81 -8.54 -8.13
C PRO A 149 21.50 -9.07 -6.73
N ALA A 150 20.43 -8.55 -6.13
CA ALA A 150 19.97 -8.95 -4.81
C ALA A 150 19.86 -10.48 -4.75
N GLN A 151 20.74 -11.11 -3.97
CA GLN A 151 20.57 -12.51 -3.62
C GLN A 151 19.24 -12.60 -2.88
N LYS A 152 18.33 -13.45 -3.35
CA LYS A 152 17.13 -13.82 -2.60
C LYS A 152 17.59 -14.45 -1.29
N SER A 153 17.72 -13.62 -0.26
CA SER A 153 18.12 -14.07 1.07
C SER A 153 16.93 -14.81 1.64
N THR A 154 16.92 -16.13 1.49
CA THR A 154 15.92 -17.00 2.09
C THR A 154 16.04 -16.86 3.60
N ILE A 155 15.17 -16.04 4.19
CA ILE A 155 15.11 -15.82 5.63
C ILE A 155 14.77 -17.17 6.27
N PRO A 156 15.49 -17.61 7.33
CA PRO A 156 15.16 -18.83 8.04
C PRO A 156 13.68 -18.84 8.46
N GLU A 157 12.97 -19.93 8.21
CA GLU A 157 11.52 -20.05 8.45
C GLU A 157 11.13 -19.71 9.90
N ALA A 158 11.99 -20.07 10.86
CA ALA A 158 11.82 -19.75 12.28
C ALA A 158 11.79 -18.23 12.57
N LEU A 159 12.49 -17.41 11.79
CA LEU A 159 12.48 -15.95 11.91
C LEU A 159 11.36 -15.31 11.11
N ASN A 160 10.81 -16.03 10.13
CA ASN A 160 9.76 -15.53 9.25
C ASN A 160 8.36 -15.69 9.85
N ALA A 161 8.21 -16.55 10.86
CA ALA A 161 6.95 -16.75 11.57
C ALA A 161 6.46 -15.46 12.27
N PRO A 162 5.14 -15.22 12.32
CA PRO A 162 4.58 -14.09 13.04
C PRO A 162 4.88 -14.20 14.54
N PRO A 163 5.31 -13.11 15.21
CA PRO A 163 5.67 -13.18 16.63
C PRO A 163 4.45 -13.52 17.49
N PRO A 164 4.61 -14.35 18.55
CA PRO A 164 3.49 -14.75 19.40
C PRO A 164 2.91 -13.57 20.20
N THR A 165 3.75 -12.58 20.53
CA THR A 165 3.37 -11.38 21.26
C THR A 165 3.78 -10.13 20.47
N ILE A 166 2.86 -9.17 20.40
CA ILE A 166 3.12 -7.86 19.80
C ILE A 166 3.74 -6.97 20.91
N PRO A 167 4.73 -6.12 20.61
CA PRO A 167 5.27 -5.19 21.59
C PRO A 167 4.25 -4.10 21.98
N ALA A 168 4.49 -3.46 23.13
CA ALA A 168 3.72 -2.29 23.55
C ALA A 168 3.66 -1.22 22.46
N MET A 169 2.50 -0.60 22.29
CA MET A 169 2.26 0.46 21.31
C MET A 169 1.79 1.73 22.00
N PRO A 170 2.08 2.91 21.43
CA PRO A 170 1.59 4.17 21.98
C PRO A 170 0.06 4.25 21.93
N PRO A 171 -0.55 5.00 22.86
CA PRO A 171 -1.99 5.25 22.87
C PRO A 171 -2.48 5.95 21.59
N LEU A 172 -3.70 5.63 21.19
CA LEU A 172 -4.38 6.15 20.01
C LEU A 172 -5.32 7.30 20.39
N LEU A 173 -5.27 8.40 19.65
CA LEU A 173 -6.28 9.46 19.68
C LEU A 173 -7.14 9.32 18.42
N LEU A 174 -8.41 9.00 18.60
CA LEU A 174 -9.37 8.88 17.51
C LEU A 174 -10.12 10.20 17.35
N VAL A 175 -9.97 10.84 16.19
CA VAL A 175 -10.58 12.13 15.86
C VAL A 175 -11.57 11.93 14.72
N SER A 176 -12.87 12.08 14.99
CA SER A 176 -13.91 11.93 13.97
C SER A 176 -13.73 12.98 12.86
N PHE A 177 -13.82 12.56 11.60
CA PHE A 177 -13.70 13.49 10.49
C PHE A 177 -14.56 13.04 9.31
N ILE A 178 -15.52 13.89 8.96
CA ILE A 178 -16.40 13.69 7.83
C ILE A 178 -15.99 14.68 6.75
N ASN A 179 -15.69 14.16 5.56
CA ASN A 179 -15.38 14.98 4.40
C ASN A 179 -16.57 14.95 3.44
N HIS A 180 -17.34 16.02 3.40
CA HIS A 180 -18.43 16.14 2.45
C HIS A 180 -17.89 16.47 1.06
N ILE A 181 -17.98 15.52 0.13
CA ILE A 181 -17.52 15.66 -1.25
C ILE A 181 -18.69 15.42 -2.21
N GLY A 182 -18.90 16.39 -3.10
CA GLY A 182 -19.81 16.28 -4.24
C GLY A 182 -20.98 17.26 -4.21
N LEU A 183 -21.57 17.50 -5.37
CA LEU A 183 -22.64 18.50 -5.54
C LEU A 183 -23.87 18.23 -4.65
N THR A 184 -24.19 16.96 -4.42
CA THR A 184 -25.33 16.56 -3.58
C THR A 184 -25.11 16.87 -2.09
N GLN A 185 -23.86 17.07 -1.66
CA GLN A 185 -23.51 17.32 -0.27
C GLN A 185 -23.22 18.80 0.02
N ILE A 186 -23.30 19.70 -0.97
CA ILE A 186 -23.13 21.16 -0.79
C ILE A 186 -24.03 21.72 0.32
N PRO A 187 -25.33 21.34 0.45
CA PRO A 187 -26.15 21.83 1.55
C PRO A 187 -25.59 21.48 2.94
N LEU A 188 -25.05 20.27 3.09
CA LEU A 188 -24.40 19.84 4.34
C LEU A 188 -23.10 20.62 4.58
N MET A 189 -22.29 20.84 3.54
CA MET A 189 -21.09 21.67 3.65
C MET A 189 -21.40 23.09 4.13
N MET A 190 -22.46 23.71 3.60
CA MET A 190 -22.89 25.04 4.04
C MET A 190 -23.40 25.01 5.49
N TRP A 191 -24.19 24.00 5.85
CA TRP A 191 -24.68 23.83 7.21
C TRP A 191 -23.54 23.69 8.21
N GLU A 192 -22.54 22.86 7.90
CA GLU A 192 -21.35 22.69 8.72
C GLU A 192 -20.50 23.95 8.82
N PHE A 193 -20.39 24.72 7.73
CA PHE A 193 -19.66 25.99 7.75
C PHE A 193 -20.26 26.98 8.77
N PHE A 194 -21.59 27.07 8.85
CA PHE A 194 -22.24 27.90 9.87
C PHE A 194 -22.18 27.30 11.29
N ASN A 195 -22.01 25.99 11.42
CA ASN A 195 -21.91 25.26 12.68
C ASN A 195 -20.48 24.80 13.01
N GLU A 196 -19.47 25.46 12.46
CA GLU A 196 -18.06 25.08 12.60
C GLU A 196 -17.58 25.09 14.07
N ARG A 197 -18.29 25.83 14.94
CA ARG A 197 -18.05 25.87 16.38
C ARG A 197 -18.02 24.48 17.02
N GLU A 198 -18.86 23.56 16.58
CA GLU A 198 -18.89 22.19 17.11
C GLU A 198 -17.66 21.39 16.70
N LYS A 199 -17.20 21.56 15.45
CA LYS A 199 -15.97 20.92 14.94
C LYS A 199 -14.72 21.47 15.61
N VAL A 200 -14.67 22.78 15.83
CA VAL A 200 -13.55 23.41 16.56
C VAL A 200 -13.54 22.94 18.01
N ARG A 201 -14.71 22.82 18.64
CA ARG A 201 -14.83 22.28 19.99
C ARG A 201 -14.34 20.82 20.05
N SER A 202 -14.81 19.95 19.17
CA SER A 202 -14.39 18.54 19.17
C SER A 202 -12.89 18.39 18.90
N GLY A 203 -12.31 19.22 18.02
CA GLY A 203 -10.86 19.28 17.81
C GLY A 203 -10.09 19.77 19.04
N ALA A 204 -10.60 20.78 19.74
CA ALA A 204 -10.00 21.29 20.97
C ALA A 204 -10.07 20.27 22.12
N GLU A 205 -11.21 19.56 22.25
CA GLU A 205 -11.38 18.46 23.21
C GLU A 205 -10.42 17.30 22.90
N ALA A 206 -10.26 16.92 21.63
CA ALA A 206 -9.29 15.91 21.24
C ALA A 206 -7.84 16.33 21.57
N ALA A 207 -7.48 17.59 21.33
CA ALA A 207 -6.17 18.12 21.72
C ALA A 207 -5.99 18.15 23.24
N TYR A 208 -7.04 18.47 23.99
CA TYR A 208 -7.04 18.46 25.44
C TYR A 208 -6.81 17.05 26.02
N ARG A 209 -7.47 16.03 25.46
CA ARG A 209 -7.24 14.61 25.80
C ARG A 209 -5.76 14.21 25.61
N LEU A 210 -5.16 14.65 24.50
CA LEU A 210 -3.75 14.38 24.21
C LEU A 210 -2.81 15.02 25.23
N ILE A 211 -3.09 16.27 25.63
CA ILE A 211 -2.26 17.01 26.59
C ILE A 211 -2.38 16.40 27.99
N MET A 212 -3.58 15.99 28.40
CA MET A 212 -3.83 15.41 29.71
C MET A 212 -3.30 13.97 29.83
N GLY A 213 -3.10 13.28 28.70
CA GLY A 213 -2.38 12.00 28.66
C GLY A 213 -3.14 10.82 29.28
N GLN A 214 -4.40 10.99 29.67
CA GLN A 214 -5.20 9.89 30.22
C GLN A 214 -5.61 8.92 29.13
N SER A 215 -5.42 7.63 29.39
CA SER A 215 -5.77 6.58 28.44
C SER A 215 -6.47 5.42 29.13
N ARG A 216 -7.28 4.70 28.36
CA ARG A 216 -7.94 3.46 28.75
C ARG A 216 -7.55 2.33 27.79
N PRO A 217 -7.68 1.04 28.19
CA PRO A 217 -7.49 -0.06 27.25
C PRO A 217 -8.51 -0.01 26.10
N PHE A 218 -8.07 -0.44 24.92
CA PHE A 218 -8.91 -0.55 23.73
C PHE A 218 -9.97 -1.63 23.91
N ILE A 219 -11.23 -1.28 23.66
CA ILE A 219 -12.39 -2.16 23.77
C ILE A 219 -12.54 -2.89 22.45
N ALA A 220 -12.08 -4.13 22.43
CA ALA A 220 -12.19 -5.06 21.30
C ALA A 220 -13.42 -5.96 21.47
N PRO A 221 -13.99 -6.49 20.37
CA PRO A 221 -15.17 -7.36 20.42
C PRO A 221 -14.88 -8.58 21.32
N PRO A 222 -15.90 -9.19 21.96
CA PRO A 222 -15.67 -10.37 22.79
C PRO A 222 -14.99 -11.49 21.97
N PRO A 223 -14.08 -12.27 22.58
CA PRO A 223 -13.41 -13.37 21.91
C PRO A 223 -14.45 -14.46 21.57
N SER A 224 -15.07 -14.35 20.40
CA SER A 224 -16.10 -15.27 19.89
C SER A 224 -15.62 -15.82 18.55
N LEU A 225 -15.13 -17.07 18.56
CA LEU A 225 -15.08 -18.05 17.46
C LEU A 225 -14.88 -17.52 16.01
N ASN A 226 -13.88 -16.67 15.75
CA ASN A 226 -13.55 -16.19 14.40
C ASN A 226 -12.84 -17.23 13.50
N ASN A 227 -13.19 -18.52 13.64
CA ASN A 227 -12.62 -19.63 12.87
C ASN A 227 -13.69 -20.64 12.40
N SER A 228 -14.89 -20.16 12.04
CA SER A 228 -15.82 -20.95 11.23
C SER A 228 -15.85 -20.39 9.81
N GLU A 229 -14.93 -20.86 8.98
CA GLU A 229 -15.24 -21.10 7.58
C GLU A 229 -16.50 -21.97 7.55
N PHE A 230 -17.66 -21.37 7.33
CA PHE A 230 -18.85 -22.11 6.99
C PHE A 230 -18.63 -22.60 5.56
N VAL A 231 -18.29 -23.88 5.45
CA VAL A 231 -18.32 -24.64 4.21
C VAL A 231 -19.78 -24.60 3.72
N ASP A 232 -20.01 -24.01 2.56
CA ASP A 232 -21.27 -24.12 1.84
C ASP A 232 -21.43 -25.58 1.37
N GLU A 233 -22.31 -26.33 2.02
CA GLU A 233 -22.83 -27.61 1.54
C GLU A 233 -24.36 -27.48 1.36
N ASP A 234 -24.73 -27.27 0.10
CA ASP A 234 -26.00 -27.55 -0.61
C ASP A 234 -27.37 -27.43 0.10
N GLY A 235 -28.29 -26.72 -0.59
CA GLY A 235 -29.67 -27.21 -0.75
C GLY A 235 -30.84 -26.28 -0.37
N GLN A 236 -31.30 -25.51 -1.35
CA GLN A 236 -32.70 -25.06 -1.61
C GLN A 236 -33.72 -25.00 -0.44
N THR A 237 -34.30 -23.81 -0.21
CA THR A 237 -35.73 -23.56 -0.49
C THR A 237 -36.06 -22.07 -0.42
N SER A 238 -36.93 -21.66 -1.34
CA SER A 238 -37.40 -20.32 -1.65
C SER A 238 -38.52 -19.83 -0.73
N SER A 239 -38.48 -18.55 -0.32
CA SER A 239 -39.64 -17.63 -0.32
C SER A 239 -39.24 -16.18 0.02
N PRO A 240 -40.00 -15.16 -0.44
CA PRO A 240 -39.52 -13.78 -0.56
C PRO A 240 -40.02 -12.84 0.54
N SER A 241 -39.34 -11.69 0.64
CA SER A 241 -39.84 -10.40 1.15
C SER A 241 -39.90 -10.18 2.67
N GLN A 242 -38.76 -9.82 3.29
CA GLN A 242 -38.70 -8.75 4.30
C GLN A 242 -37.36 -8.00 4.21
N PRO A 243 -37.33 -6.66 4.32
CA PRO A 243 -36.08 -5.91 4.36
C PRO A 243 -35.43 -6.18 5.72
N HIS A 244 -34.32 -6.92 5.69
CA HIS A 244 -33.47 -7.11 6.85
C HIS A 244 -32.89 -5.75 7.26
N GLN A 245 -33.50 -5.12 8.25
CA GLN A 245 -32.80 -4.31 9.22
C GLN A 245 -31.75 -5.23 9.86
N SER A 246 -30.50 -5.00 9.54
CA SER A 246 -29.34 -5.58 10.21
C SER A 246 -29.19 -4.95 11.60
N GLU A 247 -30.16 -5.23 12.47
CA GLU A 247 -30.02 -5.11 13.92
C GLU A 247 -29.78 -6.51 14.50
N LEU A 248 -28.96 -6.59 15.55
CA LEU A 248 -28.57 -7.80 16.32
C LEU A 248 -27.19 -8.40 16.03
N SER A 249 -26.17 -7.54 16.06
CA SER A 249 -24.92 -7.86 16.78
C SER A 249 -24.61 -6.78 17.83
N SER A 250 -25.64 -6.22 18.47
CA SER A 250 -25.50 -5.22 19.54
C SER A 250 -25.23 -5.93 20.87
N SER A 251 -23.95 -6.22 21.15
CA SER A 251 -23.53 -6.18 22.54
C SER A 251 -23.74 -4.75 23.07
N PRO A 252 -24.23 -4.56 24.30
CA PRO A 252 -24.54 -3.23 24.87
C PRO A 252 -23.30 -2.35 25.14
N ILE A 253 -22.12 -2.75 24.68
CA ILE A 253 -20.86 -2.04 24.87
C ILE A 253 -20.37 -1.60 23.49
N PRO A 254 -20.35 -0.29 23.18
CA PRO A 254 -19.80 0.20 21.91
C PRO A 254 -18.34 -0.22 21.81
N THR A 255 -18.00 -0.91 20.72
CA THR A 255 -16.64 -1.39 20.47
C THR A 255 -15.84 -0.27 19.82
N ASP A 256 -14.56 -0.08 20.18
CA ASP A 256 -13.73 0.97 19.57
C ASP A 256 -13.50 0.75 18.06
N LEU A 257 -13.71 -0.48 17.56
CA LEU A 257 -13.73 -0.81 16.15
C LEU A 257 -14.90 -0.17 15.38
N GLU A 258 -15.94 0.31 16.06
CA GLU A 258 -17.09 1.01 15.48
C GLU A 258 -16.88 2.54 15.44
N PHE A 259 -15.67 3.02 15.76
CA PHE A 259 -15.31 4.44 15.68
C PHE A 259 -15.67 5.05 14.32
N ASP A 260 -16.54 6.07 14.30
CA ASP A 260 -16.86 6.89 13.11
C ASP A 260 -17.53 6.09 11.97
N VAL A 261 -18.28 5.02 12.29
CA VAL A 261 -19.10 4.27 11.31
C VAL A 261 -20.09 5.19 10.58
N ASP A 262 -20.64 6.17 11.30
CA ASP A 262 -21.61 7.14 10.77
C ASP A 262 -21.05 8.04 9.65
N ALA A 263 -19.73 8.06 9.47
CA ALA A 263 -19.08 8.78 8.37
C ALA A 263 -19.16 8.03 7.03
N GLU A 264 -19.28 6.69 7.05
CA GLU A 264 -19.23 5.85 5.84
C GLU A 264 -20.36 6.12 4.82
N PRO A 265 -21.61 6.42 5.22
CA PRO A 265 -22.68 6.82 4.30
C PRO A 265 -22.37 8.09 3.50
N TYR A 266 -21.46 8.94 3.99
CA TYR A 266 -21.07 10.19 3.32
C TYR A 266 -19.97 9.99 2.28
N TYR A 267 -19.45 8.77 2.11
CA TYR A 267 -18.51 8.48 1.04
C TYR A 267 -19.14 8.78 -0.32
N LYS A 268 -18.32 9.23 -1.28
CA LYS A 268 -18.80 9.57 -2.62
C LYS A 268 -19.46 8.34 -3.24
N LYS A 269 -20.73 8.46 -3.63
CA LYS A 269 -21.52 7.34 -4.16
C LYS A 269 -20.88 6.67 -5.38
N SER A 270 -20.23 7.45 -6.25
CA SER A 270 -19.51 6.89 -7.41
C SER A 270 -18.33 6.01 -6.98
N TYR A 271 -17.64 6.35 -5.89
CA TYR A 271 -16.59 5.47 -5.35
C TYR A 271 -17.20 4.19 -4.75
N VAL A 272 -18.34 4.30 -4.07
CA VAL A 272 -18.99 3.14 -3.45
C VAL A 272 -19.51 2.14 -4.48
N ASN A 273 -20.16 2.63 -5.54
CA ASN A 273 -20.86 1.78 -6.51
C ASN A 273 -19.99 1.42 -7.73
N ASP A 274 -19.27 2.40 -8.29
CA ASP A 274 -18.71 2.30 -9.64
C ASP A 274 -17.19 2.09 -9.66
N PHE A 275 -16.51 2.16 -8.50
CA PHE A 275 -15.04 2.18 -8.47
C PHE A 275 -14.38 0.97 -9.12
N ALA A 276 -14.87 -0.24 -8.83
CA ALA A 276 -14.35 -1.46 -9.44
C ALA A 276 -14.59 -1.48 -10.96
N ASP A 277 -15.77 -1.04 -11.40
CA ASP A 277 -16.14 -0.98 -12.81
C ASP A 277 -15.33 0.08 -13.57
N GLU A 278 -15.05 1.23 -12.96
CA GLU A 278 -14.21 2.28 -13.54
C GLU A 278 -12.79 1.78 -13.78
N ILE A 279 -12.21 1.04 -12.82
CA ILE A 279 -10.87 0.43 -12.96
C ILE A 279 -10.90 -0.66 -14.04
N ALA A 280 -11.91 -1.54 -14.03
CA ALA A 280 -12.05 -2.59 -15.04
C ALA A 280 -12.17 -2.01 -16.46
N LYS A 281 -13.00 -0.99 -16.66
CA LYS A 281 -13.14 -0.27 -17.94
C LYS A 281 -11.84 0.41 -18.36
N ALA A 282 -11.11 1.02 -17.42
CA ALA A 282 -9.82 1.64 -17.71
C ALA A 282 -8.75 0.61 -18.12
N ARG A 283 -8.73 -0.55 -17.44
CA ARG A 283 -7.84 -1.68 -17.75
C ARG A 283 -8.18 -2.26 -19.13
N GLU A 284 -9.45 -2.54 -19.40
CA GLU A 284 -9.92 -3.04 -20.69
C GLU A 284 -9.64 -2.05 -21.83
N GLY A 285 -9.93 -0.77 -21.65
CA GLY A 285 -9.68 0.27 -22.65
C GLY A 285 -8.20 0.41 -23.01
N TYR A 286 -7.31 0.30 -22.01
CA TYR A 286 -5.88 0.28 -22.27
C TYR A 286 -5.46 -0.91 -23.13
N TYR A 287 -5.91 -2.11 -22.78
CA TYR A 287 -5.54 -3.32 -23.53
C TYR A 287 -6.17 -3.39 -24.91
N LYS A 288 -7.33 -2.79 -25.14
CA LYS A 288 -7.90 -2.62 -26.49
C LYS A 288 -7.04 -1.71 -27.36
N SER A 289 -6.47 -0.64 -26.80
CA SER A 289 -5.60 0.31 -27.53
C SER A 289 -4.16 -0.19 -27.73
N LEU A 290 -3.74 -1.24 -27.00
CA LEU A 290 -2.35 -1.68 -26.97
C LEU A 290 -1.85 -2.29 -28.29
N PRO A 291 -2.61 -3.16 -29.00
CA PRO A 291 -2.15 -3.76 -30.25
C PRO A 291 -1.88 -2.73 -31.35
N GLU A 292 -2.75 -1.73 -31.48
CA GLU A 292 -2.57 -0.64 -32.45
C GLU A 292 -1.28 0.14 -32.17
N LYS A 293 -1.04 0.47 -30.89
CA LYS A 293 0.20 1.13 -30.47
C LYS A 293 1.43 0.27 -30.78
N LEU A 294 1.39 -1.02 -30.44
CA LEU A 294 2.50 -1.94 -30.72
C LEU A 294 2.78 -2.06 -32.22
N ALA A 295 1.75 -2.15 -33.06
CA ALA A 295 1.92 -2.17 -34.51
C ALA A 295 2.57 -0.87 -35.03
N THR A 296 2.13 0.30 -34.53
CA THR A 296 2.72 1.59 -34.92
C THR A 296 4.17 1.73 -34.45
N THR A 297 4.51 1.24 -33.27
CA THR A 297 5.85 1.30 -32.70
C THR A 297 6.79 0.31 -33.38
N ARG A 298 6.34 -0.92 -33.66
CA ARG A 298 7.13 -1.94 -34.36
C ARG A 298 7.40 -1.54 -35.82
N SER A 299 6.41 -1.05 -36.54
CA SER A 299 6.59 -0.55 -37.93
C SER A 299 7.58 0.61 -38.02
N LEU A 300 7.59 1.52 -37.04
CA LEU A 300 8.59 2.59 -36.95
C LEU A 300 9.97 2.08 -36.56
N ALA A 301 10.05 1.15 -35.60
CA ALA A 301 11.32 0.57 -35.15
C ALA A 301 12.01 -0.25 -36.26
N ARG A 302 11.24 -0.96 -37.08
CA ARG A 302 11.72 -1.70 -38.25
C ARG A 302 12.01 -0.80 -39.46
N GLY A 303 11.53 0.44 -39.45
CA GLY A 303 11.65 1.37 -40.58
C GLY A 303 10.77 1.00 -41.77
N GLU A 304 9.72 0.19 -41.57
CA GLU A 304 8.76 -0.20 -42.63
C GLU A 304 7.96 0.98 -43.16
N ARG A 305 7.82 2.05 -42.36
CA ARG A 305 7.18 3.31 -42.74
C ARG A 305 8.00 4.51 -42.32
N GLU A 306 8.00 5.57 -43.12
CA GLU A 306 8.60 6.83 -42.73
C GLU A 306 7.76 7.51 -41.63
N PRO A 307 8.41 8.11 -40.60
CA PRO A 307 7.71 8.88 -39.59
C PRO A 307 6.92 10.02 -40.24
N THR A 308 5.63 10.08 -39.94
CA THR A 308 4.77 11.18 -40.38
C THR A 308 5.25 12.51 -39.79
N LYS A 309 4.87 13.64 -40.39
CA LYS A 309 5.30 14.98 -39.93
C LYS A 309 4.92 15.24 -38.46
N ASP A 310 3.79 14.68 -38.03
CA ASP A 310 3.30 14.80 -36.66
C ASP A 310 4.09 13.90 -35.71
N GLU A 311 4.46 12.68 -36.11
CA GLU A 311 5.31 11.78 -35.32
C GLU A 311 6.77 12.26 -35.20
N LYS A 312 7.27 13.02 -36.18
CA LYS A 312 8.57 13.70 -36.05
C LYS A 312 8.55 14.78 -34.96
N SER A 313 7.40 15.40 -34.75
CA SER A 313 7.21 16.46 -33.74
C SER A 313 6.86 15.87 -32.37
N TYR A 314 6.11 14.76 -32.36
CA TYR A 314 5.68 14.02 -31.18
C TYR A 314 5.91 12.52 -31.41
N PRO A 315 7.12 11.98 -31.10
CA PRO A 315 7.42 10.59 -31.36
C PRO A 315 6.48 9.68 -30.55
N PRO A 316 5.90 8.64 -31.18
CA PRO A 316 5.10 7.68 -30.45
C PRO A 316 5.97 6.90 -29.46
N PRO A 317 5.39 6.38 -28.37
CA PRO A 317 6.13 5.68 -27.34
C PRO A 317 6.83 4.45 -27.91
N THR A 318 8.07 4.24 -27.49
CA THR A 318 8.85 3.04 -27.81
C THR A 318 8.27 1.82 -27.12
N GLU A 319 8.65 0.61 -27.56
CA GLU A 319 8.11 -0.62 -26.96
C GLU A 319 8.51 -0.74 -25.47
N VAL A 320 9.71 -0.31 -25.14
CA VAL A 320 10.19 -0.25 -23.74
C VAL A 320 9.34 0.73 -22.92
N GLU A 321 9.01 1.89 -23.48
CA GLU A 321 8.13 2.85 -22.83
C GLU A 321 6.69 2.33 -22.68
N LEU A 322 6.17 1.58 -23.66
CA LEU A 322 4.85 0.92 -23.55
C LEU A 322 4.84 -0.15 -22.46
N ARG A 323 5.93 -0.93 -22.30
CA ARG A 323 6.07 -1.88 -21.19
C ARG A 323 6.14 -1.16 -19.85
N ALA A 324 6.88 -0.07 -19.75
CA ALA A 324 6.94 0.76 -18.54
C ALA A 324 5.59 1.42 -18.21
N GLU A 325 4.86 1.90 -19.24
CA GLU A 325 3.51 2.45 -19.10
C GLU A 325 2.54 1.38 -18.56
N ARG A 326 2.60 0.16 -19.11
CA ARG A 326 1.82 -0.98 -18.64
C ARG A 326 2.10 -1.27 -17.17
N MET A 327 3.38 -1.43 -16.81
CA MET A 327 3.80 -1.69 -15.44
C MET A 327 3.24 -0.64 -14.47
N LYS A 328 3.39 0.65 -14.80
CA LYS A 328 2.90 1.75 -13.97
C LYS A 328 1.37 1.77 -13.84
N LYS A 329 0.64 1.45 -14.91
CA LYS A 329 -0.82 1.40 -14.91
C LYS A 329 -1.34 0.22 -14.10
N GLU A 330 -0.77 -0.97 -14.29
CA GLU A 330 -1.17 -2.16 -13.55
C GLU A 330 -0.85 -2.03 -12.07
N LEU A 331 0.33 -1.54 -11.71
CA LEU A 331 0.69 -1.28 -10.32
C LEU A 331 -0.31 -0.32 -9.67
N ARG A 332 -0.70 0.73 -10.40
CA ARG A 332 -1.69 1.70 -9.94
C ARG A 332 -3.06 1.06 -9.74
N TRP A 333 -3.58 0.33 -10.73
CA TRP A 333 -4.90 -0.28 -10.65
C TRP A 333 -4.97 -1.30 -9.52
N THR A 334 -3.99 -2.19 -9.42
CA THR A 334 -3.90 -3.18 -8.35
C THR A 334 -3.79 -2.52 -6.97
N SER A 335 -3.02 -1.45 -6.84
CA SER A 335 -2.92 -0.69 -5.58
C SER A 335 -4.22 0.04 -5.23
N ASP A 336 -4.87 0.65 -6.22
CA ASP A 336 -6.15 1.36 -6.04
C ASP A 336 -7.27 0.36 -5.64
N GLU A 337 -7.33 -0.82 -6.28
CA GLU A 337 -8.24 -1.93 -5.94
C GLU A 337 -8.02 -2.45 -4.51
N ALA A 338 -6.76 -2.75 -4.15
CA ALA A 338 -6.42 -3.26 -2.82
C ALA A 338 -6.69 -2.21 -1.72
N GLY A 339 -6.39 -0.94 -1.99
CA GLY A 339 -6.68 0.17 -1.09
C GLY A 339 -8.17 0.37 -0.86
N TRP A 340 -8.96 0.33 -1.94
CA TRP A 340 -10.41 0.43 -1.85
C TRP A 340 -11.06 -0.72 -1.11
N ASP A 341 -10.57 -1.95 -1.31
CA ASP A 341 -11.06 -3.11 -0.58
C ASP A 341 -10.95 -2.91 0.94
N ILE A 342 -9.87 -2.29 1.43
CA ILE A 342 -9.67 -2.00 2.86
C ILE A 342 -10.70 -0.97 3.38
N ILE A 343 -10.96 0.10 2.64
CA ILE A 343 -11.77 1.22 3.15
C ILE A 343 -13.26 1.10 2.88
N ARG A 344 -13.68 0.16 2.03
CA ARG A 344 -15.07 -0.03 1.61
C ARG A 344 -16.03 -0.02 2.81
N PRO A 345 -17.19 0.65 2.74
CA PRO A 345 -18.16 0.69 3.83
C PRO A 345 -18.57 -0.70 4.33
N SER A 346 -18.83 -1.62 3.40
CA SER A 346 -19.26 -2.99 3.74
C SER A 346 -18.19 -3.82 4.46
N LYS A 347 -16.92 -3.42 4.43
CA LYS A 347 -15.84 -4.19 5.05
C LYS A 347 -15.63 -3.72 6.51
N PRO A 348 -15.73 -4.61 7.51
CA PRO A 348 -15.44 -4.28 8.88
C PRO A 348 -13.93 -4.04 9.07
N ILE A 349 -13.57 -3.41 10.19
CA ILE A 349 -12.16 -3.17 10.53
C ILE A 349 -11.44 -4.48 10.78
N GLU A 350 -10.29 -4.66 10.13
CA GLU A 350 -9.44 -5.84 10.36
C GLU A 350 -8.88 -5.81 11.81
N TRP A 351 -9.17 -6.86 12.59
CA TRP A 351 -8.70 -7.02 13.97
C TRP A 351 -7.75 -8.22 14.11
N ASP A 352 -6.78 -8.09 15.03
CA ASP A 352 -5.89 -9.17 15.46
C ASP A 352 -6.01 -9.31 16.98
N GLU A 353 -6.33 -10.52 17.45
CA GLU A 353 -6.52 -10.79 18.89
C GLU A 353 -5.27 -10.51 19.73
N ARG A 354 -4.08 -10.58 19.13
CA ARG A 354 -2.82 -10.27 19.81
C ARG A 354 -2.73 -8.81 20.24
N LEU A 355 -3.53 -7.91 19.66
CA LEU A 355 -3.57 -6.49 20.01
C LEU A 355 -4.40 -6.20 21.28
N ARG A 356 -5.16 -7.19 21.77
CA ARG A 356 -5.98 -7.04 22.97
C ARG A 356 -5.11 -6.75 24.19
N GLY A 357 -5.45 -5.69 24.92
CA GLY A 357 -4.70 -5.25 26.11
C GLY A 357 -3.39 -4.50 25.80
N ILE A 358 -2.95 -4.45 24.54
CA ILE A 358 -1.78 -3.67 24.12
C ILE A 358 -2.21 -2.27 23.69
N LEU A 359 -3.29 -2.21 22.90
CA LEU A 359 -3.83 -0.94 22.43
C LEU A 359 -4.50 -0.16 23.56
N HIS A 360 -4.21 1.13 23.59
CA HIS A 360 -4.80 2.10 24.50
C HIS A 360 -5.39 3.25 23.70
N VAL A 361 -6.43 3.89 24.23
CA VAL A 361 -7.12 5.03 23.61
C VAL A 361 -7.14 6.20 24.58
N PHE A 362 -6.87 7.41 24.11
CA PHE A 362 -6.98 8.62 24.93
C PHE A 362 -8.43 8.92 25.28
N VAL A 363 -8.67 9.29 26.54
CA VAL A 363 -10.01 9.59 27.08
C VAL A 363 -10.07 10.96 27.70
N ASP A 364 -11.30 11.44 27.92
CA ASP A 364 -11.52 12.66 28.69
C ASP A 364 -10.95 12.49 30.11
N PRO A 365 -10.27 13.52 30.62
CA PRO A 365 -9.67 13.42 31.94
C PRO A 365 -10.75 13.33 33.02
N SER A 366 -10.54 12.47 34.01
CA SER A 366 -11.38 12.42 35.20
C SER A 366 -11.38 13.77 35.94
N GLU A 367 -12.52 14.14 36.53
CA GLU A 367 -12.68 15.42 37.24
C GLU A 367 -11.64 15.62 38.36
N GLU A 368 -11.17 14.53 38.98
CA GLU A 368 -10.14 14.53 40.02
C GLU A 368 -8.77 15.01 39.49
N VAL A 369 -8.41 14.62 38.27
CA VAL A 369 -7.14 15.06 37.64
C VAL A 369 -7.25 16.50 37.17
N VAL A 370 -8.44 16.91 36.71
CA VAL A 370 -8.71 18.32 36.37
C VAL A 370 -8.67 19.20 37.62
N ALA A 371 -9.16 18.72 38.76
CA ALA A 371 -9.13 19.45 40.02
C ALA A 371 -7.70 19.62 40.56
N SER A 372 -6.85 18.60 40.44
CA SER A 372 -5.45 18.66 40.90
C SER A 372 -4.52 19.48 40.00
N THR A 373 -4.88 19.70 38.73
CA THR A 373 -4.11 20.55 37.80
C THR A 373 -4.53 22.02 37.82
N LYS A 374 -5.64 22.38 38.47
CA LYS A 374 -5.97 23.78 38.74
C LYS A 374 -4.98 24.32 39.78
N PRO A 375 -4.15 25.33 39.44
CA PRO A 375 -3.32 25.97 40.44
C PRO A 375 -4.24 26.64 41.48
N ASP A 376 -3.91 26.49 42.77
CA ASP A 376 -4.57 27.14 43.89
C ASP A 376 -4.55 28.67 43.72
N ALA A 377 -5.51 29.20 42.96
CA ALA A 377 -5.66 30.63 42.71
C ALA A 377 -6.46 31.34 43.82
N GLU A 378 -6.68 30.67 44.94
CA GLU A 378 -7.37 31.22 46.12
C GLU A 378 -6.50 31.03 47.37
N GLY A 379 -5.42 31.80 47.46
CA GLY A 379 -4.56 31.80 48.63
C GLY A 379 -3.68 33.05 48.72
N SER A 380 -4.15 34.05 49.46
CA SER A 380 -3.40 35.18 50.06
C SER A 380 -3.82 36.58 49.58
N THR A 381 -5.01 37.00 50.00
CA THR A 381 -5.18 38.37 50.52
C THR A 381 -5.81 38.23 51.91
N SER A 382 -4.98 38.37 52.93
CA SER A 382 -5.38 38.56 54.33
C SER A 382 -4.50 39.64 54.92
#